data_AF-A0A963I4Z8-F1
#
_entry.id   AF-A0A963I4Z8-F1
#
_cell.length_a   1.000
_cell.length_b   1.000
_cell.length_c   1.000
_cell.angle_alpha   90.00
_cell.angle_beta   90.00
_cell.angle_gamma   90.00
#
_symmetry.space_group_name_H-M   'P 1'
#
loop_
_entity.id
_entity.type
_entity.pdbx_description
1 polymer ?
#
loop_
_entity_poly.entity_id
_entity_poly.type
_entity_poly.pdbx_seq_one_letter_code
_entity_poly.pdbx_strand_id
1 'polypeptide(L)'
;MAVAHVLVILTLLGDGQLSAAFVNTDSQAACEQRSAAIAAVLERGGAEVQQMRCVPSELRFTRFSHADAATAPRNAYRVTLGETVLALEPMPDVAQCEAAARSAQTPAGSSGFCVTSTQQLTQ
;
A
#
# COMPACT_ATOMS: atom_id res chain seq x y z
N MET A 1 7.61 19.46 12.25
CA MET A 1 7.98 18.32 11.39
C MET A 1 6.95 18.29 10.27
N ALA A 2 7.38 18.24 9.00
CA ALA A 2 6.44 18.29 7.88
C ALA A 2 5.69 16.94 7.78
N VAL A 3 4.36 16.99 7.77
CA VAL A 3 3.53 15.81 7.51
C VAL A 3 3.76 15.39 6.06
N ALA A 4 4.46 14.28 5.86
CA ALA A 4 4.64 13.69 4.55
C ALA A 4 3.36 12.99 4.09
N HIS A 5 3.29 12.64 2.82
CA HIS A 5 2.21 11.84 2.26
C HIS A 5 2.77 10.52 1.74
N VAL A 6 1.99 9.46 1.89
CA VAL A 6 2.27 8.18 1.27
C VAL A 6 1.21 7.95 0.20
N LEU A 7 1.67 7.74 -1.03
CA LEU A 7 0.83 7.15 -2.06
C LEU A 7 0.76 5.66 -1.80
N VAL A 8 -0.44 5.16 -1.52
CA VAL A 8 -0.75 3.75 -1.37
C VAL A 8 -1.40 3.27 -2.65
N ILE A 9 -0.84 2.21 -3.24
CA ILE A 9 -1.37 1.58 -4.45
C ILE A 9 -1.64 0.12 -4.13
N LEU A 10 -2.89 -0.30 -4.25
CA LEU A 10 -3.30 -1.68 -4.12
C LEU A 10 -3.67 -2.23 -5.49
N THR A 11 -3.02 -3.31 -5.91
CA THR A 11 -3.28 -4.00 -7.17
C THR A 11 -3.67 -5.44 -6.90
N LEU A 12 -4.71 -5.94 -7.57
CA LEU A 12 -5.06 -7.35 -7.53
C LEU A 12 -4.12 -8.13 -8.46
N LEU A 13 -3.50 -9.18 -7.92
CA LEU A 13 -2.68 -10.12 -8.69
C LEU A 13 -3.57 -11.21 -9.30
N GLY A 14 -3.04 -11.92 -10.31
CA GLY A 14 -3.79 -12.96 -11.03
C GLY A 14 -4.23 -14.16 -10.19
N ASP A 15 -3.66 -14.33 -8.99
CA ASP A 15 -4.05 -15.33 -8.00
C ASP A 15 -5.11 -14.81 -7.00
N GLY A 16 -5.59 -13.58 -7.16
CA GLY A 16 -6.54 -12.91 -6.28
C GLY A 16 -5.91 -12.25 -5.05
N GLN A 17 -4.60 -12.31 -4.89
CA GLN A 17 -3.89 -11.67 -3.78
C GLN A 17 -3.77 -10.16 -4.02
N LEU A 18 -4.02 -9.34 -2.99
CA LEU A 18 -3.68 -7.91 -3.08
C LEU A 18 -2.18 -7.70 -2.89
N SER A 19 -1.59 -6.96 -3.81
CA SER A 19 -0.24 -6.41 -3.74
C SER A 19 -0.30 -4.93 -3.37
N ALA A 20 0.56 -4.48 -2.46
CA ALA A 20 0.71 -3.08 -2.11
C ALA A 20 2.05 -2.51 -2.56
N ALA A 21 2.01 -1.31 -3.13
CA ALA A 21 3.17 -0.46 -3.35
C ALA A 21 2.99 0.88 -2.62
N PHE A 22 4.07 1.39 -2.08
CA PHE A 22 4.09 2.61 -1.26
C PHE A 22 5.10 3.61 -1.83
N VAL A 23 4.69 4.87 -1.97
CA VAL A 23 5.60 5.94 -2.40
C VAL A 23 5.63 7.04 -1.36
N ASN A 24 6.79 7.22 -0.74
CA ASN A 24 7.04 8.34 0.17
C ASN A 24 7.08 9.64 -0.63
N THR A 25 6.36 10.66 -0.18
CA THR A 25 6.30 11.98 -0.83
C THR A 25 6.25 13.11 0.20
N ASP A 26 6.80 14.26 -0.15
CA ASP A 26 7.00 15.36 0.82
C ASP A 26 5.76 16.25 1.00
N SER A 27 4.76 16.14 0.11
CA SER A 27 3.52 16.91 0.17
C SER A 27 2.37 16.24 -0.58
N GLN A 28 1.16 16.70 -0.32
CA GLN A 28 -0.05 16.25 -1.04
C GLN A 28 0.09 16.45 -2.55
N ALA A 29 0.51 17.65 -2.99
CA ALA A 29 0.66 17.95 -4.42
C ALA A 29 1.68 17.04 -5.11
N ALA A 30 2.81 16.75 -4.45
CA ALA A 30 3.80 15.80 -4.96
C ALA A 30 3.25 14.37 -5.03
N CYS A 31 2.42 13.98 -4.06
CA CYS A 31 1.74 12.70 -4.05
C CYS A 31 0.76 12.57 -5.23
N GLU A 32 -0.11 13.56 -5.42
CA GLU A 32 -1.11 13.58 -6.49
C GLU A 32 -0.46 13.57 -7.88
N GLN A 33 0.60 14.36 -8.07
CA GLN A 33 1.37 14.35 -9.31
C GLN A 33 1.95 12.97 -9.61
N ARG A 34 2.53 12.30 -8.62
CA ARG A 34 3.05 10.94 -8.78
C ARG A 34 1.95 9.91 -9.01
N SER A 35 0.82 10.06 -8.32
CA SER A 35 -0.36 9.22 -8.49
C SER A 35 -0.83 9.25 -9.94
N ALA A 36 -1.01 10.44 -10.52
CA ALA A 36 -1.43 10.58 -11.92
C ALA A 36 -0.43 9.93 -12.91
N ALA A 37 0.87 10.14 -12.70
CA ALA A 37 1.90 9.55 -13.55
C ALA A 37 1.93 8.02 -13.46
N ILE A 38 1.79 7.46 -12.26
CA ILE A 38 1.78 6.01 -12.04
C ILE A 38 0.48 5.38 -12.55
N ALA A 39 -0.67 6.01 -12.33
CA ALA A 39 -1.96 5.56 -12.85
C ALA A 39 -1.91 5.35 -14.37
N ALA A 40 -1.37 6.33 -15.11
CA ALA A 40 -1.21 6.23 -16.57
C ALA A 40 -0.27 5.10 -17.02
N VAL A 41 0.69 4.69 -16.18
CA VAL A 41 1.57 3.53 -16.47
C VAL A 41 0.84 2.23 -16.18
N LEU A 42 0.16 2.13 -15.02
CA LEU A 42 -0.57 0.93 -14.61
C LEU A 42 -1.73 0.61 -15.54
N GLU A 43 -2.48 1.63 -15.97
CA GLU A 43 -3.57 1.49 -16.94
C GLU A 43 -3.07 0.93 -18.27
N ARG A 44 -1.98 1.49 -18.82
CA ARG A 44 -1.36 0.97 -20.05
C ARG A 44 -0.80 -0.45 -19.89
N GLY A 45 -0.37 -0.79 -18.68
CA GLY A 45 0.10 -2.13 -18.33
C GLY A 45 -1.02 -3.13 -18.07
N GLY A 46 -2.28 -2.71 -18.04
CA GLY A 46 -3.43 -3.57 -17.74
C GLY A 46 -3.49 -4.05 -16.28
N ALA A 47 -2.87 -3.32 -15.34
CA ALA A 47 -2.90 -3.69 -13.93
C ALA A 47 -4.28 -3.43 -13.31
N GLU A 48 -4.77 -4.37 -12.50
CA GLU A 48 -6.06 -4.23 -11.82
C GLU A 48 -5.90 -3.45 -10.50
N VAL A 49 -5.95 -2.11 -10.60
CA VAL A 49 -5.82 -1.22 -9.44
C VAL A 49 -7.11 -1.18 -8.63
N GLN A 50 -7.05 -1.65 -7.39
CA GLN A 50 -8.16 -1.66 -6.44
C GLN A 50 -8.23 -0.38 -5.62
N GLN A 51 -7.09 0.17 -5.25
CA GLN A 51 -6.99 1.46 -4.56
C GLN A 51 -5.75 2.20 -5.04
N MET A 52 -5.89 3.52 -5.19
CA MET A 52 -4.76 4.44 -5.33
C MET A 52 -5.10 5.71 -4.56
N ARG A 53 -4.41 5.95 -3.44
CA ARG A 53 -4.74 7.03 -2.50
C ARG A 53 -3.49 7.71 -1.98
N CYS A 54 -3.55 9.03 -1.92
CA CYS A 54 -2.59 9.85 -1.20
C CYS A 54 -3.11 10.06 0.22
N VAL A 55 -2.36 9.61 1.22
CA VAL A 55 -2.75 9.73 2.63
C VAL A 55 -1.66 10.43 3.42
N PRO A 56 -1.99 11.44 4.26
CA PRO A 56 -1.05 12.01 5.21
C PRO A 56 -0.50 10.91 6.13
N SER A 57 0.82 10.78 6.22
CA SER A 57 1.43 9.73 7.03
C SER A 57 2.89 10.01 7.36
N GLU A 58 3.30 9.63 8.57
CA GLU A 58 4.70 9.63 9.00
C GLU A 58 5.42 8.34 8.63
N LEU A 59 4.70 7.30 8.18
CA LEU A 59 5.29 6.02 7.78
C LEU A 59 6.27 6.20 6.61
N ARG A 60 7.31 5.39 6.60
CA ARG A 60 8.35 5.37 5.56
C ARG A 60 8.63 3.97 5.08
N PHE A 61 8.67 3.83 3.76
CA PHE A 61 8.92 2.54 3.10
C PHE A 61 10.24 2.52 2.36
N THR A 62 10.86 1.34 2.25
CA THR A 62 11.97 1.15 1.33
C THR A 62 11.55 1.48 -0.10
N ARG A 63 12.48 1.96 -0.93
CA ARG A 63 12.18 2.28 -2.33
C ARG A 63 11.77 1.02 -3.10
N PHE A 64 10.74 1.13 -3.93
CA PHE A 64 10.35 0.07 -4.87
C PHE A 64 11.45 -0.16 -5.93
N SER A 65 11.77 -1.42 -6.21
CA SER A 65 12.72 -1.84 -7.25
C SER A 65 12.02 -2.71 -8.29
N HIS A 66 12.20 -2.39 -9.57
CA HIS A 66 11.68 -3.20 -10.69
C HIS A 66 12.61 -4.37 -11.02
N ALA A 67 13.91 -4.29 -10.70
CA ALA A 67 14.92 -5.25 -11.13
C ALA A 67 14.64 -6.67 -10.62
N ASP A 68 14.11 -6.76 -9.39
CA ASP A 68 13.89 -8.03 -8.69
C ASP A 68 12.42 -8.21 -8.28
N ALA A 69 11.49 -7.39 -8.81
CA ALA A 69 10.11 -7.37 -8.31
C ALA A 69 9.40 -8.73 -8.37
N ALA A 70 9.78 -9.58 -9.34
CA ALA A 70 9.21 -10.91 -9.52
C ALA A 70 9.74 -11.97 -8.53
N THR A 71 10.94 -11.79 -8.00
CA THR A 71 11.64 -12.78 -7.15
C THR A 71 11.93 -12.26 -5.74
N ALA A 72 11.74 -10.96 -5.50
CA ALA A 72 11.98 -10.33 -4.22
C ALA A 72 11.06 -10.93 -3.14
N PRO A 73 11.58 -11.15 -1.92
CA PRO A 73 10.76 -11.56 -0.80
C PRO A 73 9.58 -10.59 -0.61
N ARG A 74 8.40 -11.14 -0.38
CA ARG A 74 7.19 -10.36 -0.12
C ARG A 74 6.87 -10.42 1.37
N ASN A 75 6.60 -9.25 1.94
CA ASN A 75 6.17 -9.08 3.33
C ASN A 75 4.65 -8.97 3.35
N ALA A 76 4.00 -9.63 4.31
CA ALA A 76 2.57 -9.50 4.53
C ALA A 76 2.28 -8.34 5.48
N TYR A 77 1.25 -7.56 5.17
CA TYR A 77 0.79 -6.46 6.00
C TYR A 77 -0.73 -6.48 6.11
N ARG A 78 -1.22 -6.06 7.27
CA ARG A 78 -2.58 -5.56 7.42
C ARG A 78 -2.55 -4.04 7.29
N VAL A 79 -3.20 -3.53 6.26
CA VAL A 79 -3.31 -2.10 5.97
C VAL A 79 -4.68 -1.62 6.40
N THR A 80 -4.75 -0.58 7.23
CA THR A 80 -5.98 0.19 7.45
C THR A 80 -5.85 1.51 6.72
N LEU A 81 -6.77 1.74 5.78
CA LEU A 81 -6.75 2.89 4.87
C LEU A 81 -8.07 3.67 4.97
N GLY A 82 -8.00 4.93 5.39
CA GLY A 82 -9.07 5.91 5.34
C GLY A 82 -8.64 7.18 4.62
N GLU A 83 -9.45 8.23 4.64
CA GLU A 83 -9.12 9.51 4.00
C GLU A 83 -7.90 10.19 4.67
N THR A 84 -7.81 10.09 5.99
CA THR A 84 -6.75 10.71 6.80
C THR A 84 -5.98 9.72 7.66
N VAL A 85 -6.25 8.42 7.47
CA VAL A 85 -5.67 7.33 8.27
C VAL A 85 -4.93 6.37 7.35
N LEU A 86 -3.64 6.18 7.64
CA LEU A 86 -2.85 5.07 7.12
C LEU A 86 -2.17 4.38 8.29
N ALA A 87 -2.58 3.15 8.58
CA ALA A 87 -1.90 2.29 9.55
C ALA A 87 -1.48 0.99 8.87
N LEU A 88 -0.30 0.51 9.23
CA LEU A 88 0.22 -0.77 8.79
C LEU A 88 0.65 -1.60 9.99
N GLU A 89 0.26 -2.87 9.97
CA GLU A 89 0.69 -3.88 10.91
C GLU A 89 1.41 -5.00 10.13
N PRO A 90 2.70 -5.28 10.40
CA PRO A 90 3.39 -6.42 9.82
C PRO A 90 2.73 -7.73 10.25
N MET A 91 2.47 -8.61 9.30
CA MET A 91 1.89 -9.93 9.55
C MET A 91 2.87 -11.02 9.16
N PRO A 92 2.87 -12.18 9.86
CA PRO A 92 3.75 -13.29 9.49
C PRO A 92 3.48 -13.81 8.08
N ASP A 93 2.20 -13.86 7.69
CA ASP A 93 1.73 -14.25 6.37
C ASP A 93 0.32 -13.70 6.10
N VAL A 94 -0.18 -13.89 4.88
CA VAL A 94 -1.51 -13.43 4.46
C VAL A 94 -2.63 -14.16 5.19
N ALA A 95 -2.50 -15.46 5.43
CA ALA A 95 -3.55 -16.24 6.07
C ALA A 95 -3.79 -15.78 7.52
N GLN A 96 -2.71 -15.44 8.24
CA GLN A 96 -2.77 -14.84 9.56
C GLN A 96 -3.33 -13.42 9.51
N CYS A 97 -3.01 -12.64 8.47
CA CYS A 97 -3.66 -11.36 8.24
C CYS A 97 -5.18 -11.51 8.10
N GLU A 98 -5.65 -12.41 7.25
CA GLU A 98 -7.07 -12.64 7.01
C GLU A 98 -7.78 -13.14 8.27
N ALA A 99 -7.14 -14.02 9.03
CA ALA A 99 -7.64 -14.47 10.32
C ALA A 99 -7.81 -13.31 11.31
N ALA A 100 -6.80 -12.44 11.43
CA ALA A 100 -6.87 -11.25 12.28
C ALA A 100 -7.95 -10.26 11.81
N ALA A 101 -8.08 -10.05 10.50
CA ALA A 101 -9.05 -9.15 9.91
C ALA A 101 -10.50 -9.56 10.22
N ARG A 102 -10.80 -10.87 10.28
CA ARG A 102 -12.14 -11.37 10.65
C ARG A 102 -12.56 -11.00 12.08
N SER A 103 -11.60 -10.88 12.99
CA SER A 103 -11.85 -10.58 14.41
C SER A 103 -11.72 -9.10 14.77
N ALA A 104 -11.15 -8.29 13.89
CA ALA A 104 -10.74 -6.94 14.24
C ALA A 104 -11.71 -5.89 13.72
N GLN A 105 -11.99 -4.90 14.57
CA GLN A 105 -12.79 -3.73 14.18
C GLN A 105 -11.95 -2.81 13.30
N THR A 106 -12.49 -2.49 12.14
CA THR A 106 -11.94 -1.44 11.27
C THR A 106 -12.60 -0.12 11.69
N PRO A 107 -11.83 0.95 11.97
CA PRO A 107 -12.40 2.25 12.32
C PRO A 107 -13.43 2.71 11.29
N ALA A 108 -14.50 3.36 11.75
CA ALA A 108 -15.52 3.90 10.85
C ALA A 108 -14.89 4.86 9.83
N GLY A 109 -15.26 4.71 8.55
CA GLY A 109 -14.69 5.50 7.45
C GLY A 109 -13.32 5.02 6.96
N SER A 110 -12.84 3.86 7.41
CA SER A 110 -11.64 3.21 6.88
C SER A 110 -11.93 1.80 6.36
N SER A 111 -11.02 1.25 5.57
CA SER A 111 -11.07 -0.10 5.03
C SER A 111 -9.80 -0.86 5.41
N GLY A 112 -9.97 -2.10 5.86
CA GLY A 112 -8.88 -3.01 6.18
C GLY A 112 -8.54 -3.91 4.98
N PHE A 113 -7.26 -4.07 4.68
CA PHE A 113 -6.77 -4.90 3.59
C PHE A 113 -5.64 -5.81 4.06
N CYS A 114 -5.65 -7.06 3.59
CA CYS A 114 -4.50 -7.95 3.70
C CYS A 114 -3.73 -7.93 2.40
N VAL A 115 -2.49 -7.48 2.46
CA VAL A 115 -1.67 -7.20 1.28
C VAL A 115 -0.30 -7.83 1.40
N THR A 116 0.35 -8.04 0.28
CA THR A 116 1.78 -8.35 0.23
C THR A 116 2.55 -7.23 -0.45
N SER A 117 3.78 -6.95 -0.01
CA SER A 117 4.64 -5.95 -0.65
C SER A 117 6.10 -6.41 -0.66
N THR A 118 6.84 -6.09 -1.72
CA THR A 118 8.30 -6.24 -1.74
C THR A 118 9.01 -5.14 -0.95
N GLN A 119 8.28 -4.09 -0.55
CA GLN A 119 8.80 -3.00 0.26
C GLN A 119 8.65 -3.33 1.74
N GLN A 120 9.57 -2.77 2.55
CA GLN A 120 9.55 -2.89 4.00
C GLN A 120 9.19 -1.56 4.64
N LEU A 121 8.41 -1.61 5.72
CA LEU A 121 8.23 -0.47 6.62
C LEU A 121 9.55 -0.23 7.35
N THR A 122 10.03 1.01 7.32
CA THR A 122 11.33 1.38 7.89
C THR A 122 11.22 2.24 9.13
N GLN A 123 10.18 3.09 9.24
CA GLN A 123 9.80 3.90 10.40
C GLN A 123 8.33 4.29 10.28
#